data_AF-A0A9D8TC16-F1
#
_entry.id   AF-A0A9D8TC16-F1
#
_cell.length_a   1.000
_cell.length_b   1.000
_cell.length_c   1.000
_cell.angle_alpha   90.00
_cell.angle_beta   90.00
_cell.angle_gamma   90.00
#
_symmetry.space_group_name_H-M   'P 1'
#
loop_
_entity.id
_entity.type
_entity.pdbx_description
1 polymer ?
#
loop_
_entity_poly.entity_id
_entity_poly.type
_entity_poly.pdbx_seq_one_letter_code
_entity_poly.pdbx_strand_id
1 'polypeptide(L)'
;MLSKAKIKWIHSLEMKKFRNEYGLFLAEGHKLVGDLLPLLSCRFLAATPKWLAQHPSVKADEICEVNDEELRRASIQQHPQEVLAVFEIPQHQLSIDELNNSLSLALDGVQDPGNLGTIIRIADWFGIENVICSKDTVDAYNPKTIQASMGAIGRVKVHYCVLPELFKQVQVPLFGTF
;
A
#
# COMPACT_ATOMS: atom_id res chain seq x y z
N MET A 1 -8.94 17.48 -17.33
CA MET A 1 -10.06 17.66 -16.38
C MET A 1 -10.54 16.30 -15.90
N LEU A 2 -10.64 16.11 -14.58
CA LEU A 2 -10.95 14.81 -13.99
C LEU A 2 -12.46 14.51 -14.03
N SER A 3 -12.86 13.42 -14.69
CA SER A 3 -14.28 13.11 -14.91
C SER A 3 -14.98 12.65 -13.63
N LYS A 4 -16.29 12.88 -13.51
CA LYS A 4 -17.10 12.41 -12.36
C LYS A 4 -17.02 10.89 -12.18
N ALA A 5 -16.95 10.13 -13.28
CA ALA A 5 -16.79 8.69 -13.24
C ALA A 5 -15.44 8.28 -12.65
N LYS A 6 -14.36 8.99 -13.01
CA LYS A 6 -13.02 8.73 -12.47
C LYS A 6 -12.94 9.04 -10.97
N ILE A 7 -13.52 10.16 -10.51
CA ILE A 7 -13.62 10.48 -9.08
C ILE A 7 -14.35 9.36 -8.32
N LYS A 8 -15.50 8.91 -8.85
CA LYS A 8 -16.28 7.82 -8.22
C LYS A 8 -15.48 6.52 -8.13
N TRP A 9 -14.70 6.20 -9.17
CA TRP A 9 -13.82 5.04 -9.17
C TRP A 9 -12.70 5.18 -8.12
N ILE A 10 -12.04 6.34 -8.02
CA ILE A 10 -11.02 6.60 -7.00
C ILE A 10 -11.61 6.43 -5.59
N HIS A 11 -12.74 7.06 -5.28
CA HIS A 11 -13.39 6.93 -3.97
C HIS A 11 -13.85 5.50 -3.68
N SER A 12 -14.19 4.71 -4.71
CA SER A 12 -14.55 3.30 -4.50
C SER A 12 -13.42 2.49 -3.86
N LEU A 13 -12.15 2.88 -4.09
CA LEU A 13 -10.97 2.24 -3.53
C LEU A 13 -10.81 2.47 -2.02
N GLU A 14 -11.64 3.29 -1.36
CA GLU A 14 -11.75 3.33 0.10
C GLU A 14 -12.30 2.01 0.67
N MET A 15 -13.13 1.31 -0.11
CA MET A 15 -13.74 0.06 0.29
C MET A 15 -12.89 -1.14 -0.15
N LYS A 16 -12.60 -2.04 0.80
CA LYS A 16 -11.85 -3.28 0.58
C LYS A 16 -12.42 -4.12 -0.57
N LYS A 17 -13.75 -4.16 -0.72
CA LYS A 17 -14.42 -4.88 -1.80
C LYS A 17 -13.87 -4.50 -3.17
N PHE A 18 -13.81 -3.20 -3.48
CA PHE A 18 -13.37 -2.73 -4.79
C PHE A 18 -11.85 -2.81 -4.98
N ARG A 19 -11.08 -2.65 -3.90
CA ARG A 19 -9.63 -2.92 -3.96
C ARG A 19 -9.34 -4.37 -4.34
N ASN A 20 -10.06 -5.32 -3.74
CA ASN A 20 -9.93 -6.75 -4.07
C ASN A 20 -10.43 -7.07 -5.48
N GLU A 21 -11.54 -6.47 -5.90
CA GLU A 21 -12.12 -6.66 -7.23
C GLU A 21 -11.20 -6.16 -8.35
N TYR A 22 -10.62 -4.98 -8.16
CA TYR A 22 -9.75 -4.35 -9.16
C TYR A 22 -8.28 -4.76 -9.01
N GLY A 23 -7.87 -5.27 -7.86
CA GLY A 23 -6.46 -5.49 -7.52
C GLY A 23 -5.69 -4.18 -7.40
N LEU A 24 -6.32 -3.10 -6.93
CA LEU A 24 -5.75 -1.75 -6.91
C LEU A 24 -5.87 -1.10 -5.53
N PHE A 25 -4.97 -0.16 -5.24
CA PHE A 25 -5.05 0.68 -4.05
C PHE A 25 -4.71 2.15 -4.35
N LEU A 26 -5.21 3.03 -3.48
CA LEU A 26 -5.01 4.48 -3.58
C LEU A 26 -3.84 4.90 -2.69
N ALA A 27 -2.94 5.71 -3.25
CA ALA A 27 -1.87 6.37 -2.53
C ALA A 27 -1.88 7.86 -2.88
N GLU A 28 -1.67 8.71 -1.88
CA GLU A 28 -1.76 10.16 -2.03
C GLU A 28 -0.60 10.84 -1.31
N GLY A 29 -0.10 11.92 -1.92
CA GLY A 29 0.97 12.74 -1.37
C GLY A 29 2.32 12.51 -2.03
N HIS A 30 3.07 13.62 -2.17
CA HIS A 30 4.28 13.69 -2.99
C HIS A 30 5.32 12.61 -2.64
N LYS A 31 5.58 12.41 -1.33
CA LYS A 31 6.59 11.46 -0.87
C LYS A 31 6.15 10.02 -1.08
N LEU A 32 4.94 9.68 -0.62
CA LEU A 32 4.39 8.33 -0.73
C LEU A 32 4.30 7.89 -2.19
N VAL A 33 3.73 8.73 -3.07
CA VAL A 33 3.61 8.41 -4.49
C VAL A 33 4.99 8.31 -5.14
N GLY A 34 5.91 9.25 -4.83
CA GLY A 34 7.29 9.22 -5.32
C GLY A 34 8.03 7.94 -4.95
N ASP A 35 7.88 7.45 -3.71
CA ASP A 35 8.54 6.24 -3.23
C ASP A 35 7.97 4.96 -3.87
N LEU A 36 6.68 4.96 -4.26
CA LEU A 36 6.00 3.80 -4.84
C LEU A 36 6.15 3.68 -6.37
N LEU A 37 6.23 4.80 -7.08
CA LEU A 37 6.39 4.84 -8.55
C LEU A 37 7.54 3.98 -9.11
N PRO A 38 8.74 3.91 -8.50
CA PRO A 38 9.81 3.06 -9.02
C PRO A 38 9.62 1.57 -8.68
N LEU A 39 8.72 1.24 -7.75
CA LEU A 39 8.53 -0.11 -7.23
C LEU A 39 7.31 -0.82 -7.81
N LEU A 40 6.26 -0.06 -8.13
CA LEU A 40 4.93 -0.58 -8.44
C LEU A 40 4.39 -0.05 -9.77
N SER A 41 3.54 -0.85 -10.41
CA SER A 41 2.78 -0.45 -11.59
C SER A 41 1.74 0.61 -11.23
N CYS A 42 1.87 1.82 -11.78
CA CYS A 42 0.93 2.92 -11.59
C CYS A 42 -0.13 2.93 -12.71
N ARG A 43 -1.39 2.65 -12.37
CA ARG A 43 -2.51 2.66 -13.33
C ARG A 43 -2.99 4.05 -13.67
N PHE A 44 -2.99 4.93 -12.67
CA PHE A 44 -3.52 6.29 -12.82
C PHE A 44 -2.78 7.23 -11.91
N LEU A 45 -2.39 8.39 -12.43
CA LEU A 45 -1.75 9.46 -11.67
C LEU A 45 -2.43 10.78 -11.99
N ALA A 46 -3.00 11.42 -10.98
CA ALA A 46 -3.49 12.79 -11.04
C ALA A 46 -2.52 13.69 -10.28
N ALA A 47 -1.92 14.67 -10.95
CA ALA A 47 -0.94 15.55 -10.34
C ALA A 47 -1.07 17.00 -10.80
N THR A 48 -0.65 17.90 -9.94
CA THR A 48 -0.53 19.32 -10.27
C THR A 48 0.57 19.57 -11.30
N PRO A 49 0.49 20.63 -12.11
CA PRO A 49 1.53 20.99 -13.07
C PRO A 49 2.91 21.15 -12.40
N LYS A 50 2.92 21.70 -11.18
CA LYS A 50 4.12 21.87 -10.35
C LYS A 50 4.80 20.54 -10.04
N TRP A 51 4.02 19.53 -9.63
CA TRP A 51 4.56 18.22 -9.30
C TRP A 51 5.09 17.49 -10.54
N LEU A 52 4.36 17.55 -11.66
CA LEU A 52 4.78 16.95 -12.93
C LEU A 52 6.08 17.57 -13.46
N ALA A 53 6.24 18.89 -13.33
CA ALA A 53 7.48 19.58 -13.72
C ALA A 53 8.70 19.10 -12.92
N GLN A 54 8.51 18.67 -11.67
CA GLN A 54 9.57 18.10 -10.82
C GLN A 54 9.83 16.61 -11.10
N HIS A 55 8.91 15.93 -11.77
CA HIS A 55 8.97 14.49 -12.07
C HIS A 55 8.78 14.22 -13.58
N PRO A 56 9.65 14.77 -14.46
CA PRO A 56 9.45 14.72 -15.91
C PRO A 56 9.53 13.31 -16.51
N SER A 57 10.09 12.35 -15.77
CA SER A 57 10.22 10.95 -16.19
C SER A 57 9.20 10.02 -15.53
N VAL A 58 8.16 10.57 -14.89
CA VAL A 58 7.10 9.77 -14.27
C VAL A 58 6.41 8.87 -15.31
N LYS A 59 6.15 7.63 -14.93
CA LYS A 59 5.46 6.64 -15.75
C LYS A 59 4.22 6.15 -15.03
N ALA A 60 3.09 6.22 -15.72
CA ALA A 60 1.83 5.60 -15.34
C ALA A 60 1.04 5.30 -16.63
N ASP A 61 0.10 4.37 -16.57
CA ASP A 61 -0.72 4.04 -17.75
C ASP A 61 -1.58 5.23 -18.20
N GLU A 62 -2.07 6.01 -17.24
CA GLU A 62 -2.83 7.23 -17.47
C GLU A 62 -2.34 8.34 -16.53
N ILE A 63 -1.91 9.47 -17.10
CA ILE A 63 -1.52 10.67 -16.35
C ILE A 63 -2.51 11.78 -16.66
N CYS A 64 -3.03 12.42 -15.61
CA CYS A 64 -3.96 13.53 -15.71
C CYS A 64 -3.39 14.72 -14.94
N GLU A 65 -3.04 15.79 -15.66
CA GLU A 65 -2.75 17.08 -15.03
C GLU A 65 -4.04 17.69 -14.48
N VAL A 66 -4.02 18.07 -13.21
CA VAL A 66 -5.18 18.63 -12.47
C VAL A 66 -4.79 19.86 -11.68
N ASN A 67 -5.74 20.76 -11.45
CA ASN A 67 -5.55 21.84 -10.49
C ASN A 67 -5.88 21.39 -9.05
N ASP A 68 -5.62 22.26 -8.07
CA ASP A 68 -5.86 21.95 -6.64
C ASP A 68 -7.33 21.65 -6.31
N GLU A 69 -8.28 22.29 -7.01
CA GLU A 69 -9.71 22.07 -6.78
C GLU A 69 -10.15 20.68 -7.27
N GLU A 70 -9.70 20.28 -8.46
CA GLU A 70 -9.95 18.96 -9.01
C GLU A 70 -9.31 17.87 -8.16
N LEU A 71 -8.08 18.08 -7.70
CA LEU A 71 -7.38 17.15 -6.82
C LEU A 71 -8.13 17.00 -5.48
N ARG A 72 -8.59 18.12 -4.88
CA ARG A 72 -9.44 18.11 -3.67
C ARG A 72 -10.73 17.35 -3.84
N ARG A 73 -11.33 17.38 -5.04
CA ARG A 73 -12.57 16.63 -5.33
C ARG A 73 -12.36 15.13 -5.50
N ALA A 74 -11.15 14.69 -5.88
CA ALA A 74 -10.80 13.29 -6.09
C ALA A 74 -10.12 12.63 -4.88
N SER A 75 -9.51 13.46 -4.02
CA SER A 75 -8.80 13.05 -2.81
C SER A 75 -9.75 12.58 -1.72
N ILE A 76 -9.33 11.56 -0.98
CA ILE A 76 -10.00 11.11 0.23
C ILE A 76 -9.39 11.73 1.49
N GLN A 77 -8.23 12.38 1.36
CA GLN A 77 -7.64 13.19 2.42
C GLN A 77 -8.30 14.57 2.52
N GLN A 78 -8.32 15.11 3.75
CA GLN A 78 -8.80 16.48 4.02
C GLN A 78 -7.90 17.55 3.37
N HIS A 79 -6.60 17.26 3.26
CA HIS A 79 -5.59 18.17 2.73
C HIS A 79 -4.67 17.44 1.73
N PRO A 80 -5.14 17.18 0.50
CA PRO A 80 -4.32 16.51 -0.51
C PRO A 80 -3.08 17.32 -0.85
N GLN A 81 -2.00 16.59 -1.12
CA GLN A 81 -0.70 17.16 -1.45
C GLN A 81 -0.31 16.83 -2.88
N GLU A 82 -0.48 17.78 -3.79
CA GLU A 82 0.10 17.87 -5.14
C GLU A 82 -0.07 16.69 -6.13
N VAL A 83 -0.33 15.46 -5.68
CA VAL A 83 -0.43 14.21 -6.44
C VAL A 83 -1.27 13.15 -5.71
N LEU A 84 -2.01 12.38 -6.50
CA LEU A 84 -2.78 11.19 -6.14
C LEU A 84 -2.50 10.12 -7.18
N ALA A 85 -2.29 8.88 -6.76
CA ALA A 85 -2.01 7.77 -7.66
C ALA A 85 -2.74 6.49 -7.25
N VAL A 86 -3.11 5.70 -8.26
CA VAL A 86 -3.70 4.37 -8.11
C VAL A 86 -2.68 3.35 -8.61
N PHE A 87 -2.28 2.44 -7.72
CA PHE A 87 -1.28 1.41 -7.98
C PHE A 87 -1.91 0.02 -8.00
N GLU A 88 -1.29 -0.90 -8.72
CA GLU A 88 -1.60 -2.33 -8.63
C GLU A 88 -1.14 -2.90 -7.29
N ILE A 89 -1.98 -3.73 -6.67
CA ILE A 89 -1.63 -4.50 -5.47
C ILE A 89 -0.70 -5.64 -5.89
N PRO A 90 0.55 -5.68 -5.40
CA PRO A 90 1.47 -6.77 -5.70
C PRO A 90 0.91 -8.13 -5.31
N GLN A 91 1.05 -9.11 -6.21
CA GLN A 91 0.66 -10.49 -5.95
C GLN A 91 1.90 -11.29 -5.56
N HIS A 92 2.23 -11.29 -4.28
CA HIS A 92 3.34 -12.09 -3.75
C HIS A 92 2.82 -13.44 -3.25
N GLN A 93 3.42 -14.54 -3.74
CA GLN A 93 3.20 -15.86 -3.18
C GLN A 93 4.07 -16.04 -1.94
N LEU A 94 3.48 -16.58 -0.89
CA LEU A 94 4.22 -16.91 0.33
C LEU A 94 5.16 -18.09 0.05
N SER A 95 6.45 -17.90 0.30
CA SER A 95 7.48 -18.93 0.12
C SER A 95 7.96 -19.44 1.48
N ILE A 96 7.72 -20.72 1.77
CA ILE A 96 8.21 -21.35 3.01
C ILE A 96 9.74 -21.33 3.07
N ASP A 97 10.41 -21.51 1.93
CA ASP A 97 11.87 -21.45 1.86
C ASP A 97 12.39 -20.04 2.18
N GLU A 98 11.71 -18.99 1.72
CA GLU A 98 12.09 -17.60 2.04
C GLU A 98 11.92 -17.32 3.55
N LEU A 99 10.81 -17.76 4.13
CA LEU A 99 10.56 -17.63 5.57
C LEU A 99 11.57 -18.41 6.42
N ASN A 100 12.04 -19.55 5.93
CA ASN A 100 13.04 -20.35 6.65
C ASN A 100 14.44 -19.72 6.66
N ASN A 101 14.70 -18.77 5.75
CA ASN A 101 16.01 -18.13 5.57
C ASN A 101 16.03 -16.64 5.95
N SER A 102 14.93 -16.09 6.47
CA SER A 102 14.82 -14.67 6.79
C SER A 102 14.09 -14.42 8.11
N LEU A 103 14.41 -13.30 8.77
CA LEU A 103 13.59 -12.81 9.87
C LEU A 103 12.26 -12.31 9.29
N SER A 104 11.14 -12.77 9.86
CA SER A 104 9.80 -12.39 9.44
C SER A 104 8.96 -12.00 10.67
N LEU A 105 8.00 -11.10 10.49
CA LEU A 105 7.05 -10.74 11.55
C LEU A 105 5.72 -11.46 11.32
N ALA A 106 5.18 -12.11 12.35
CA ALA A 106 3.84 -12.65 12.35
C ALA A 106 2.93 -11.78 13.24
N LEU A 107 1.83 -11.28 12.69
CA LEU A 107 0.88 -10.38 13.33
C LEU A 107 -0.46 -11.10 13.51
N ASP A 108 -0.86 -11.32 14.75
CA ASP A 108 -2.12 -11.98 15.11
C ASP A 108 -3.16 -10.94 15.52
N GLY A 109 -4.14 -10.71 14.65
CA GLY A 109 -5.32 -9.90 14.93
C GLY A 109 -5.08 -8.40 15.09
N VAL A 110 -4.08 -7.80 14.43
CA VAL A 110 -3.84 -6.34 14.51
C VAL A 110 -4.98 -5.58 13.82
N GLN A 111 -5.79 -4.85 14.59
CA GLN A 111 -7.01 -4.20 14.08
C GLN A 111 -6.84 -2.73 13.67
N ASP A 112 -5.87 -2.02 14.25
CA ASP A 112 -5.68 -0.61 13.96
C ASP A 112 -4.81 -0.41 12.70
N PRO A 113 -5.31 0.30 11.67
CA PRO A 113 -4.57 0.51 10.42
C PRO A 113 -3.31 1.36 10.61
N GLY A 114 -3.29 2.28 11.59
CA GLY A 114 -2.11 3.07 11.92
C GLY A 114 -0.99 2.22 12.53
N ASN A 115 -1.35 1.30 13.42
CA ASN A 115 -0.43 0.33 14.00
C ASN A 115 0.13 -0.60 12.92
N LEU A 116 -0.71 -1.16 12.06
CA LEU A 116 -0.23 -2.02 10.96
C LEU A 116 0.73 -1.26 10.05
N GLY A 117 0.40 -0.03 9.65
CA GLY A 117 1.27 0.78 8.80
C GLY A 117 2.60 1.12 9.48
N THR A 118 2.58 1.40 10.79
CA THR A 118 3.78 1.64 11.58
C THR A 118 4.66 0.39 11.67
N ILE A 119 4.06 -0.79 11.88
CA ILE A 119 4.79 -2.07 11.90
C ILE A 119 5.43 -2.34 10.54
N ILE A 120 4.70 -2.14 9.44
CA ILE A 120 5.25 -2.29 8.07
C ILE A 120 6.43 -1.34 7.85
N ARG A 121 6.31 -0.08 8.30
CA ARG A 121 7.41 0.90 8.21
C ARG A 121 8.63 0.50 9.04
N ILE A 122 8.41 -0.05 10.22
CA ILE A 122 9.49 -0.56 11.09
C ILE A 122 10.14 -1.79 10.45
N ALA A 123 9.36 -2.69 9.85
CA ALA A 123 9.87 -3.85 9.14
C ALA A 123 10.83 -3.44 8.02
N ASP A 124 10.40 -2.51 7.15
CA ASP A 124 11.25 -1.93 6.10
C ASP A 124 12.54 -1.31 6.66
N TRP A 125 12.44 -0.56 7.76
CA TRP A 125 13.60 0.07 8.40
C TRP A 125 14.64 -0.92 8.91
N PHE A 126 14.21 -2.07 9.43
CA PHE A 126 15.09 -3.13 9.91
C PHE A 126 15.46 -4.16 8.83
N GLY A 127 15.04 -3.96 7.57
CA GLY A 127 15.29 -4.90 6.48
C GLY A 127 14.51 -6.21 6.59
N ILE A 128 13.36 -6.20 7.27
CA ILE A 128 12.43 -7.33 7.32
C ILE A 128 11.52 -7.24 6.11
N GLU A 129 11.69 -8.19 5.19
CA GLU A 129 10.96 -8.21 3.92
C GLU A 129 9.56 -8.84 4.03
N ASN A 130 9.31 -9.66 5.06
CA ASN A 130 8.08 -10.44 5.19
C ASN A 130 7.29 -10.08 6.45
N VAL A 131 6.04 -9.67 6.26
CA VAL A 131 5.05 -9.47 7.32
C VAL A 131 3.85 -10.39 7.05
N ILE A 132 3.60 -11.32 7.94
CA ILE A 132 2.53 -12.30 7.84
C ILE A 132 1.43 -11.92 8.82
N CYS A 133 0.26 -11.64 8.29
CA CYS A 133 -0.92 -11.27 9.03
C CYS A 133 -1.89 -12.46 9.14
N SER A 134 -2.54 -12.58 10.30
CA SER A 134 -3.74 -13.41 10.43
C SER A 134 -4.87 -12.87 9.55
N LYS A 135 -5.85 -13.72 9.19
CA LYS A 135 -6.96 -13.33 8.29
C LYS A 135 -7.86 -12.21 8.85
N ASP A 136 -7.90 -12.05 10.17
CA ASP A 136 -8.66 -11.04 10.89
C ASP A 136 -7.87 -9.74 11.11
N THR A 137 -6.57 -9.69 10.77
CA THR A 137 -5.80 -8.43 10.78
C THR A 137 -6.36 -7.44 9.75
N VAL A 138 -6.30 -6.14 10.08
CA VAL A 138 -6.74 -5.05 9.22
C VAL A 138 -6.05 -5.09 7.86
N ASP A 139 -6.71 -4.57 6.83
CA ASP A 139 -6.20 -4.57 5.47
C ASP A 139 -4.97 -3.65 5.32
N ALA A 140 -3.87 -4.20 4.81
CA ALA A 140 -2.61 -3.51 4.54
C ALA A 140 -2.76 -2.43 3.46
N TYR A 141 -3.71 -2.62 2.54
CA TYR A 141 -4.02 -1.69 1.46
C TYR A 141 -5.18 -0.75 1.78
N ASN A 142 -5.64 -0.72 3.04
CA ASN A 142 -6.50 0.34 3.53
C ASN A 142 -5.78 1.69 3.38
N PRO A 143 -6.46 2.77 2.94
CA PRO A 143 -5.81 4.06 2.77
C PRO A 143 -5.08 4.59 4.01
N LYS A 144 -5.62 4.38 5.22
CA LYS A 144 -4.94 4.77 6.47
C LYS A 144 -3.66 3.98 6.69
N THR A 145 -3.67 2.67 6.41
CA THR A 145 -2.48 1.82 6.52
C THR A 145 -1.42 2.23 5.50
N ILE A 146 -1.83 2.47 4.25
CA ILE A 146 -0.97 2.94 3.17
C ILE A 146 -0.27 4.26 3.55
N GLN A 147 -1.03 5.23 4.06
CA GLN A 147 -0.46 6.51 4.51
C GLN A 147 0.49 6.34 5.69
N ALA A 148 0.13 5.52 6.68
CA ALA A 148 0.97 5.23 7.83
C ALA A 148 2.27 4.48 7.48
N SER A 149 2.25 3.67 6.41
CA SER A 149 3.42 2.90 5.95
C SER A 149 4.54 3.77 5.37
N MET A 150 4.23 4.99 4.91
CA MET A 150 5.19 5.91 4.28
C MET A 150 6.01 5.26 3.13
N GLY A 151 5.35 4.48 2.27
CA GLY A 151 5.96 3.88 1.08
C GLY A 151 6.62 2.52 1.32
N ALA A 152 6.77 2.10 2.59
CA ALA A 152 7.30 0.78 2.95
C ALA A 152 6.47 -0.38 2.36
N ILE A 153 5.17 -0.17 2.10
CA ILE A 153 4.29 -1.17 1.48
C ILE A 153 4.77 -1.61 0.08
N GLY A 154 5.58 -0.81 -0.62
CA GLY A 154 6.17 -1.20 -1.90
C GLY A 154 7.38 -2.13 -1.79
N ARG A 155 7.95 -2.32 -0.59
CA ARG A 155 9.16 -3.12 -0.34
C ARG A 155 8.91 -4.32 0.57
N VAL A 156 7.95 -4.19 1.50
CA VAL A 156 7.58 -5.25 2.44
C VAL A 156 6.44 -6.08 1.85
N LYS A 157 6.66 -7.39 1.74
CA LYS A 157 5.66 -8.37 1.31
C LYS A 157 4.71 -8.65 2.48
N VAL A 158 3.46 -8.23 2.34
CA VAL A 158 2.42 -8.49 3.33
C VAL A 158 1.56 -9.67 2.88
N HIS A 159 1.50 -10.72 3.70
CA HIS A 159 0.75 -11.93 3.42
C HIS A 159 -0.38 -12.13 4.42
N TYR A 160 -1.50 -12.71 4.00
CA TYR A 160 -2.61 -13.08 4.88
C TYR A 160 -2.82 -14.59 4.87
N CYS A 161 -2.69 -15.25 6.01
CA CYS A 161 -2.87 -16.70 6.12
C CYS A 161 -3.42 -17.14 7.49
N VAL A 162 -3.61 -18.45 7.66
CA VAL A 162 -3.93 -19.06 8.96
C VAL A 162 -2.60 -19.32 9.68
N LEU A 163 -2.24 -18.48 10.64
CA LEU A 163 -0.93 -18.54 11.30
C LEU A 163 -0.59 -19.92 11.90
N PRO A 164 -1.50 -20.61 12.62
CA PRO A 164 -1.23 -21.96 13.13
C PRO A 164 -0.90 -23.00 12.05
N GLU A 165 -1.42 -22.84 10.83
CA GLU A 165 -1.11 -23.73 9.70
C GLU A 165 0.27 -23.41 9.11
N LEU A 166 0.64 -22.13 9.07
CA LEU A 166 1.97 -21.70 8.63
C LEU A 166 3.06 -22.16 9.59
N PHE A 167 2.84 -22.01 10.90
CA PHE A 167 3.83 -22.37 11.93
C PHE A 167 4.20 -23.86 11.93
N LYS A 168 3.33 -24.73 11.41
CA LYS A 168 3.62 -26.16 11.24
C LYS A 168 4.54 -26.47 10.06
N GLN A 169 4.68 -25.54 9.11
CA GLN A 169 5.42 -25.72 7.86
C GLN A 169 6.83 -25.13 7.93
N VAL A 170 7.00 -24.04 8.68
CA VAL A 170 8.29 -23.40 8.87
C VAL A 170 9.16 -24.18 9.86
N GLN A 171 10.48 -24.10 9.69
CA GLN A 171 11.48 -24.81 10.49
C GLN A 171 12.37 -23.84 11.29
N VAL A 172 11.87 -22.62 11.52
CA VAL A 172 12.58 -21.56 12.26
C VAL A 172 12.09 -21.48 13.70
N PRO A 173 12.91 -20.96 14.62
CA PRO A 173 12.46 -20.65 15.98
C PRO A 173 11.30 -19.65 15.97
N LEU A 174 10.27 -19.94 16.76
CA LEU A 174 9.11 -19.05 16.93
C LEU A 174 9.25 -18.29 18.25
N PHE A 175 9.28 -16.97 18.18
CA PHE A 175 9.30 -16.08 19.33
C PHE A 175 7.98 -15.32 19.40
N GLY A 176 7.39 -15.23 20.60
CA GLY A 176 6.15 -14.51 20.85
C GLY A 176 6.34 -13.42 21.88
N THR A 177 5.65 -12.29 21.69
CA THR A 177 5.51 -11.22 22.67
C THR A 177 4.03 -10.88 22.83
N PHE A 178 3.65 -10.43 24.01
CA PHE A 178 2.29 -9.99 24.37
C PHE A 178 2.20 -8.46 24.41
#